data_AF-A0A7Y3CPS6-F1
#
_entry.id   AF-A0A7Y3CPS6-F1
#
_cell.length_a   1.000
_cell.length_b   1.000
_cell.length_c   1.000
_cell.angle_alpha   90.00
_cell.angle_beta   90.00
_cell.angle_gamma   90.00
#
_symmetry.space_group_name_H-M   'P 1'
#
loop_
_entity.id
_entity.type
_entity.pdbx_description
1 polymer ?
#
loop_
_entity_poly.entity_id
_entity_poly.type
_entity_poly.pdbx_seq_one_letter_code
_entity_poly.pdbx_strand_id
1 'polypeptide(L)'
;MYIGHINLAKSFNGAGEHFVSLVEALREHGVQQYVLVRNIALAKRLDLVDNVTAGPAVRSAVMACCLTPRVDVVHIHDPSDGQAGLLLTLTRSIPFVLTHRDDAPGRNPITQAVYRRASGIIHQSDADAAKHLRIYKHAVEAWREAALSS
;
A
#
# COMPACT_ATOMS: atom_id res chain seq x y z
N MET A 1 -7.99 3.89 12.21
CA MET A 1 -7.81 3.46 10.80
C MET A 1 -6.64 2.51 10.77
N TYR A 2 -6.78 1.39 10.07
CA TYR A 2 -5.75 0.37 9.91
C TYR A 2 -5.32 0.26 8.45
N ILE A 3 -4.06 0.53 8.17
CA ILE A 3 -3.50 0.61 6.82
C ILE A 3 -2.54 -0.54 6.57
N GLY A 4 -2.73 -1.27 5.47
CA GLY A 4 -1.73 -2.22 4.98
C GLY A 4 -0.77 -1.54 4.01
N HIS A 5 0.52 -1.84 4.07
CA HIS A 5 1.53 -1.36 3.13
C HIS A 5 2.19 -2.55 2.44
N ILE A 6 2.28 -2.51 1.11
CA ILE A 6 2.96 -3.54 0.32
C ILE A 6 4.07 -2.88 -0.50
N ASN A 7 5.31 -3.30 -0.22
CA ASN A 7 6.50 -2.86 -0.94
C ASN A 7 7.42 -4.06 -1.23
N LEU A 8 7.30 -4.64 -2.42
CA LEU A 8 8.04 -5.83 -2.84
C LEU A 8 9.28 -5.49 -3.68
N ALA A 9 9.71 -4.22 -3.67
CA ALA A 9 10.94 -3.80 -4.33
C ALA A 9 12.13 -4.64 -3.85
N LYS A 10 12.97 -5.07 -4.80
CA LYS A 10 14.12 -5.96 -4.51
C LYS A 10 15.23 -5.24 -3.74
N SER A 11 15.35 -3.93 -3.94
CA SER A 11 16.45 -3.12 -3.45
C SER A 11 15.96 -2.16 -2.37
N PHE A 12 16.70 -2.06 -1.27
CA PHE A 12 16.53 -1.01 -0.27
C PHE A 12 17.48 0.13 -0.64
N ASN A 13 16.93 1.23 -1.17
CA ASN A 13 17.65 2.44 -1.58
C ASN A 13 16.90 3.68 -1.06
N GLY A 14 17.08 4.86 -1.65
CA GLY A 14 16.36 6.08 -1.24
C GLY A 14 14.82 5.94 -1.20
N ALA A 15 14.23 5.07 -2.03
CA ALA A 15 12.79 4.78 -1.96
C ALA A 15 12.40 3.99 -0.70
N GLY A 16 13.33 3.19 -0.17
CA GLY A 16 13.18 2.49 1.10
C GLY A 16 13.19 3.45 2.29
N GLU A 17 14.07 4.45 2.28
CA GLU A 17 14.09 5.50 3.32
C GLU A 17 12.80 6.34 3.27
N HIS A 18 12.32 6.71 2.07
CA HIS A 18 11.05 7.42 1.95
C HIS A 18 9.87 6.61 2.52
N PHE A 19 9.84 5.30 2.24
CA PHE A 19 8.82 4.41 2.82
C PHE A 19 8.88 4.38 4.35
N VAL A 20 10.07 4.29 4.95
CA VAL A 20 10.22 4.33 6.41
C VAL A 20 9.74 5.67 6.97
N SER A 21 10.15 6.81 6.37
CA SER A 21 9.72 8.14 6.80
C SER A 21 8.20 8.33 6.75
N LEU A 22 7.54 7.79 5.72
CA LEU A 22 6.08 7.82 5.63
C LEU A 22 5.44 7.00 6.76
N VAL A 23 5.94 5.79 7.03
CA VAL A 23 5.41 4.92 8.10
C VAL A 23 5.57 5.59 9.48
N GLU A 24 6.73 6.19 9.72
CA GLU A 24 7.01 6.94 10.96
C GLU A 24 6.11 8.17 11.10
N ALA A 25 5.90 8.93 10.03
CA ALA A 25 4.99 10.08 10.02
C ALA A 25 3.53 9.66 10.24
N LEU A 26 3.07 8.56 9.63
CA LEU A 26 1.72 8.04 9.85
C LEU A 26 1.52 7.54 11.28
N ARG A 27 2.57 7.00 11.91
CA ARG A 27 2.53 6.65 13.34
C ARG A 27 2.27 7.88 14.20
N GLU A 28 2.88 9.02 13.90
CA GLU A 28 2.65 10.28 14.64
C GLU A 28 1.18 10.73 14.58
N HIS A 29 0.44 10.29 13.57
CA HIS A 29 -1.00 10.49 13.44
C HIS A 29 -1.86 9.39 14.12
N GLY A 30 -1.25 8.49 14.91
CA GLY A 30 -1.95 7.44 15.65
C GLY A 30 -2.53 6.33 14.74
N VAL A 31 -1.97 6.16 13.55
CA VAL A 31 -2.46 5.19 12.57
C VAL A 31 -1.87 3.81 12.88
N GLN A 32 -2.73 2.79 12.91
CA GLN A 32 -2.29 1.40 12.96
C GLN A 32 -1.83 0.96 11.56
N GLN A 33 -0.72 0.25 11.49
CA GLN A 33 -0.09 -0.10 10.22
C GLN A 33 0.32 -1.58 10.19
N TYR A 34 0.10 -2.24 9.06
CA TYR A 34 0.65 -3.57 8.77
C TYR A 34 1.52 -3.49 7.54
N VAL A 35 2.78 -3.92 7.63
CA VAL A 35 3.73 -3.80 6.52
C VAL A 35 4.15 -5.17 6.00
N LEU A 36 4.12 -5.32 4.67
CA LEU A 36 4.64 -6.48 3.96
C LEU A 36 5.69 -6.01 2.97
N VAL A 37 6.93 -6.44 3.22
CA VAL A 37 8.07 -6.05 2.40
C VAL A 37 8.85 -7.26 1.90
N ARG A 38 9.59 -7.10 0.81
CA ARG A 38 10.52 -8.16 0.34
C ARG A 38 11.81 -8.22 1.14
N ASN A 39 12.30 -7.08 1.63
CA ASN A 39 13.59 -6.98 2.29
C ASN A 39 13.48 -7.27 3.80
N ILE A 40 14.23 -8.27 4.28
CA ILE A 40 14.18 -8.70 5.70
C ILE A 40 14.73 -7.62 6.65
N ALA A 41 15.78 -6.91 6.26
CA ALA A 41 16.35 -5.85 7.11
C ALA A 41 15.36 -4.68 7.26
N LEU A 42 14.67 -4.32 6.18
CA LEU A 42 13.60 -3.34 6.22
C LEU A 42 12.43 -3.80 7.10
N ALA A 43 12.00 -5.07 6.97
CA ALA A 43 10.94 -5.62 7.80
C ALA A 43 11.30 -5.50 9.30
N LYS A 44 12.53 -5.90 9.67
CA LYS A 44 13.03 -5.79 11.04
C LYS A 44 13.10 -4.35 11.54
N ARG A 45 13.49 -3.40 10.69
CA ARG A 45 13.53 -1.98 11.06
C ARG A 45 12.13 -1.44 11.35
N LEU A 46 11.15 -1.80 10.53
CA LEU A 46 9.76 -1.35 10.69
C LEU A 46 9.05 -2.01 11.87
N ASP A 47 9.44 -3.24 12.23
CA ASP A 47 8.89 -3.96 13.39
C ASP A 47 9.25 -3.29 14.73
N LEU A 48 10.26 -2.42 14.75
CA LEU A 48 10.66 -1.63 15.92
C LEU A 48 9.86 -0.34 16.07
N VAL A 49 9.01 0.00 15.10
CA VAL A 49 8.21 1.23 15.12
C VAL A 49 6.88 0.94 15.83
N ASP A 50 6.58 1.67 16.89
CA ASP A 50 5.31 1.54 17.60
C ASP A 50 4.11 1.67 16.65
N ASN A 51 3.01 0.95 16.91
CA ASN A 51 1.80 0.91 16.07
C ASN A 51 2.01 0.39 14.64
N VAL A 52 3.17 -0.20 14.35
CA VAL A 52 3.46 -0.89 13.09
C VAL A 52 3.68 -2.37 13.39
N THR A 53 2.99 -3.23 12.66
CA THR A 53 3.25 -4.67 12.66
C THR A 53 3.94 -5.06 11.37
N ALA A 54 5.16 -5.60 11.44
CA ALA A 54 5.82 -6.16 10.27
C ALA A 54 5.43 -7.62 10.06
N GLY A 55 4.82 -7.92 8.92
CA GLY A 55 4.60 -9.29 8.49
C GLY A 55 5.90 -9.97 8.04
N PRO A 56 5.86 -11.28 7.75
CA PRO A 56 7.02 -11.98 7.21
C PRO A 56 7.41 -11.40 5.85
N ALA A 57 8.69 -11.51 5.50
CA ALA A 57 9.16 -11.03 4.20
C ALA A 57 8.50 -11.81 3.05
N VAL A 58 7.94 -11.08 2.09
CA VAL A 58 7.15 -11.63 0.97
C VAL A 58 7.79 -11.36 -0.38
N ARG A 59 7.66 -12.31 -1.32
CA ARG A 59 8.33 -12.21 -2.64
C ARG A 59 7.38 -12.12 -3.83
N SER A 60 6.08 -12.29 -3.62
CA SER A 60 5.06 -12.30 -4.67
C SER A 60 3.77 -11.60 -4.21
N ALA A 61 3.00 -11.12 -5.20
CA ALA A 61 1.70 -10.49 -4.97
C ALA A 61 0.69 -11.44 -4.31
N VAL A 62 0.70 -12.72 -4.68
CA VAL A 62 -0.17 -13.75 -4.10
C VAL A 62 0.12 -13.94 -2.62
N MET A 63 1.41 -14.10 -2.24
CA MET A 63 1.78 -14.20 -0.82
C MET A 63 1.37 -12.95 -0.06
N ALA A 64 1.58 -11.77 -0.63
CA ALA A 64 1.17 -10.52 -0.01
C ALA A 64 -0.35 -10.48 0.22
N CYS A 65 -1.15 -10.89 -0.77
CA CYS A 65 -2.60 -10.99 -0.66
C CYS A 65 -3.04 -11.97 0.45
N CYS A 66 -2.43 -13.14 0.55
CA CYS A 66 -2.76 -14.14 1.57
C CYS A 66 -2.40 -13.68 2.99
N LEU A 67 -1.26 -13.00 3.13
CA LEU A 67 -0.72 -12.63 4.45
C LEU A 67 -1.19 -11.27 4.95
N THR A 68 -1.78 -10.44 4.09
CA THR A 68 -2.37 -9.16 4.52
C THR A 68 -3.53 -9.45 5.49
N PRO A 69 -3.59 -8.88 6.70
CA PRO A 69 -4.73 -9.05 7.58
C PRO A 69 -5.95 -8.27 7.04
N ARG A 70 -7.07 -8.31 7.76
CA ARG A 70 -8.19 -7.41 7.44
C ARG A 70 -7.77 -5.99 7.83
N VAL A 71 -7.59 -5.13 6.83
CA VAL A 71 -7.26 -3.70 6.95
C VAL A 71 -8.35 -2.86 6.28
N ASP A 72 -8.38 -1.56 6.56
CA ASP A 72 -9.34 -0.64 5.94
C ASP A 72 -8.97 -0.34 4.48
N VAL A 73 -7.68 -0.21 4.20
CA VAL A 73 -7.12 0.09 2.87
C VAL A 73 -5.70 -0.44 2.77
N VAL A 74 -5.25 -0.75 1.56
CA VAL A 74 -3.85 -1.08 1.29
C VAL A 74 -3.17 -0.03 0.41
N HIS A 75 -1.98 0.41 0.79
CA HIS A 75 -1.12 1.24 -0.03
C HIS A 75 -0.03 0.40 -0.71
N ILE A 76 -0.05 0.39 -2.03
CA ILE A 76 0.95 -0.27 -2.89
C ILE A 76 2.03 0.75 -3.25
N HIS A 77 3.29 0.47 -2.88
CA HIS A 77 4.40 1.43 -3.00
C HIS A 77 5.14 1.40 -4.33
N ASP A 78 4.93 0.37 -5.15
CA ASP A 78 5.49 0.27 -6.50
C ASP A 78 4.44 -0.26 -7.48
N PRO A 79 4.29 0.34 -8.68
CA PRO A 79 3.39 -0.17 -9.71
C PRO A 79 3.58 -1.66 -10.04
N SER A 80 4.81 -2.21 -9.91
CA SER A 80 5.06 -3.64 -10.11
C SER A 80 4.30 -4.54 -9.14
N ASP A 81 3.94 -3.98 -7.97
CA ASP A 81 3.29 -4.69 -6.88
C ASP A 81 1.77 -4.52 -6.91
N GLY A 82 1.25 -3.75 -7.89
CA GLY A 82 -0.17 -3.45 -8.06
C GLY A 82 -1.06 -4.68 -8.21
N GLN A 83 -0.50 -5.80 -8.66
CA GLN A 83 -1.20 -7.09 -8.68
C GLN A 83 -1.70 -7.51 -7.30
N ALA A 84 -0.96 -7.20 -6.23
CA ALA A 84 -1.41 -7.50 -4.87
C ALA A 84 -2.65 -6.69 -4.51
N GLY A 85 -2.67 -5.40 -4.86
CA GLY A 85 -3.83 -4.52 -4.70
C GLY A 85 -5.06 -5.06 -5.44
N LEU A 86 -4.91 -5.45 -6.72
CA LEU A 86 -5.98 -6.07 -7.49
C LEU A 86 -6.51 -7.34 -6.82
N LEU A 87 -5.62 -8.25 -6.39
CA LEU A 87 -6.02 -9.49 -5.74
C LEU A 87 -6.81 -9.21 -4.45
N LEU A 88 -6.33 -8.29 -3.62
CA LEU A 88 -7.00 -7.90 -2.37
C LEU A 88 -8.39 -7.31 -2.62
N THR A 89 -8.52 -6.46 -3.63
CA THR A 89 -9.81 -5.88 -4.01
C THR A 89 -10.79 -6.93 -4.54
N LEU A 90 -10.33 -7.83 -5.40
CA LEU A 90 -11.20 -8.82 -6.06
C LEU A 90 -11.58 -9.98 -5.13
N THR A 91 -10.70 -10.37 -4.20
CA THR A 91 -10.90 -11.58 -3.39
C THR A 91 -11.30 -11.28 -1.95
N ARG A 92 -11.02 -10.07 -1.45
CA ARG A 92 -11.20 -9.72 -0.03
C ARG A 92 -11.94 -8.40 0.18
N SER A 93 -12.38 -7.75 -0.89
CA SER A 93 -13.10 -6.47 -0.86
C SER A 93 -12.34 -5.37 -0.10
N ILE A 94 -11.00 -5.39 -0.18
CA ILE A 94 -10.14 -4.36 0.42
C ILE A 94 -9.72 -3.38 -0.69
N PRO A 95 -10.06 -2.07 -0.58
CA PRO A 95 -9.64 -1.07 -1.55
C PRO A 95 -8.13 -0.84 -1.45
N PHE A 96 -7.53 -0.34 -2.52
CA PHE A 96 -6.11 -0.01 -2.53
C PHE A 96 -5.81 1.34 -3.17
N VAL A 97 -4.73 1.95 -2.69
CA VAL A 97 -4.11 3.16 -3.23
C VAL A 97 -2.77 2.78 -3.83
N LEU A 98 -2.40 3.41 -4.94
CA LEU A 98 -1.18 3.09 -5.68
C LEU A 98 -0.23 4.28 -5.70
N THR A 99 1.05 4.04 -5.37
CA THR A 99 2.12 4.99 -5.69
C THR A 99 2.45 4.94 -7.18
N HIS A 100 2.44 6.10 -7.82
CA HIS A 100 2.83 6.30 -9.22
C HIS A 100 4.14 7.08 -9.29
N ARG A 101 4.98 6.75 -10.27
CA ARG A 101 6.17 7.52 -10.64
C ARG A 101 5.90 8.21 -11.98
N ASP A 102 6.69 9.22 -12.33
CA ASP A 102 6.47 10.06 -13.52
C ASP A 102 6.49 9.31 -14.87
N ASP A 103 6.76 8.01 -14.89
CA ASP A 103 6.70 7.19 -16.09
C ASP A 103 5.26 6.82 -16.47
N ALA A 104 4.93 6.98 -17.76
CA ALA A 104 3.60 6.64 -18.25
C ALA A 104 3.26 5.16 -17.92
N PRO A 105 2.04 4.88 -17.45
CA PRO A 105 1.65 3.51 -17.11
C PRO A 105 1.83 2.60 -18.32
N GLY A 106 2.53 1.49 -18.10
CA GLY A 106 2.79 0.51 -19.14
C GLY A 106 1.51 0.07 -19.87
N ARG A 107 1.63 -0.25 -21.16
CA ARG A 107 0.50 -0.69 -22.00
C ARG A 107 0.00 -2.11 -21.69
N ASN A 108 0.60 -2.80 -20.72
CA ASN A 108 0.20 -4.14 -20.33
C ASN A 108 -1.23 -4.12 -19.73
N PRO A 109 -2.14 -5.04 -20.15
CA PRO A 109 -3.50 -5.11 -19.63
C PRO A 109 -3.59 -5.21 -18.10
N ILE A 110 -2.67 -5.91 -17.45
CA ILE A 110 -2.61 -6.04 -16.00
C ILE A 110 -2.31 -4.68 -15.37
N THR A 111 -1.30 -3.97 -15.87
CA THR A 111 -0.96 -2.62 -15.39
C THR A 111 -2.17 -1.70 -15.55
N GLN A 112 -2.82 -1.71 -16.71
CA GLN A 112 -4.03 -0.92 -16.94
C GLN A 112 -5.16 -1.27 -15.96
N ALA A 113 -5.36 -2.55 -15.67
CA ALA A 113 -6.35 -3.00 -14.68
C ALA A 113 -6.00 -2.49 -13.27
N VAL A 114 -4.72 -2.52 -12.87
CA VAL A 114 -4.25 -1.97 -11.59
C VAL A 114 -4.63 -0.50 -11.48
N TYR A 115 -4.22 0.32 -12.46
CA TYR A 115 -4.48 1.76 -12.42
C TYR A 115 -5.98 2.09 -12.44
N ARG A 116 -6.77 1.36 -13.24
CA ARG A 116 -8.23 1.55 -13.30
C ARG A 116 -8.95 1.18 -12.01
N ARG A 117 -8.42 0.23 -11.24
CA ARG A 117 -9.08 -0.29 -10.03
C ARG A 117 -8.59 0.38 -8.75
N ALA A 118 -7.44 1.06 -8.79
CA ALA A 118 -6.93 1.81 -7.66
C ALA A 118 -7.96 2.86 -7.21
N SER A 119 -8.27 2.88 -5.91
CA SER A 119 -9.17 3.82 -5.27
C SER A 119 -8.54 5.20 -5.02
N GLY A 120 -7.24 5.33 -5.29
CA GLY A 120 -6.49 6.57 -5.24
C GLY A 120 -5.08 6.37 -5.82
N ILE A 121 -4.49 7.46 -6.30
CA ILE A 121 -3.11 7.51 -6.78
C ILE A 121 -2.34 8.53 -5.94
N ILE A 122 -1.14 8.15 -5.50
CA ILE A 122 -0.21 8.99 -4.75
C ILE A 122 1.05 9.16 -5.59
N HIS A 123 1.56 10.39 -5.71
CA HIS A 123 2.80 10.60 -6.43
C HIS A 123 4.00 10.20 -5.56
N GLN A 124 5.03 9.58 -6.13
CA GLN A 124 6.21 9.15 -5.36
C GLN A 124 6.93 10.28 -4.61
N SER A 125 6.78 11.52 -5.07
CA SER A 125 7.40 12.70 -4.47
C SER A 125 6.55 13.33 -3.36
N ASP A 126 5.32 12.85 -3.17
CA ASP A 126 4.50 13.29 -2.06
C ASP A 126 5.05 12.65 -0.78
N ALA A 127 5.55 13.48 0.14
CA ALA A 127 5.98 13.04 1.47
C ALA A 127 5.01 13.47 2.58
N ASP A 128 3.94 14.22 2.24
CA ASP A 128 2.97 14.73 3.21
C ASP A 128 2.04 13.63 3.70
N ALA A 129 2.27 13.13 4.92
CA ALA A 129 1.45 12.12 5.56
C ALA A 129 -0.02 12.54 5.75
N ALA A 130 -0.30 13.82 5.97
CA ALA A 130 -1.68 14.32 6.07
C ALA A 130 -2.39 14.24 4.72
N LYS A 131 -1.69 14.51 3.61
CA LYS A 131 -2.21 14.28 2.26
C LYS A 131 -2.51 12.80 2.00
N HIS A 132 -1.59 11.91 2.38
CA HIS A 132 -1.81 10.47 2.25
C HIS A 132 -3.05 10.02 3.02
N LEU A 133 -3.20 10.49 4.27
CA LEU A 133 -4.36 10.20 5.10
C LEU A 133 -5.68 10.64 4.47
N ARG A 134 -5.73 11.80 3.82
CA ARG A 134 -6.94 12.25 3.09
C ARG A 134 -7.28 11.29 1.95
N ILE A 135 -6.28 10.88 1.18
CA ILE A 135 -6.46 9.94 0.06
C ILE A 135 -6.95 8.58 0.57
N TYR A 136 -6.36 8.08 1.66
CA TYR A 136 -6.78 6.81 2.26
C TYR A 136 -8.22 6.86 2.76
N LYS A 137 -8.62 7.93 3.46
CA LYS A 137 -10.00 8.08 3.95
C LYS A 137 -11.00 8.11 2.79
N HIS A 138 -10.72 8.93 1.79
CA HIS A 138 -11.55 9.01 0.59
C HIS A 138 -11.68 7.65 -0.12
N ALA A 139 -10.57 6.89 -0.25
CA ALA A 139 -10.58 5.56 -0.84
C ALA A 139 -11.51 4.59 -0.08
N VAL A 140 -11.49 4.64 1.26
CA VAL A 140 -12.36 3.81 2.11
C VAL A 140 -13.83 4.23 2.00
N GLU A 141 -14.11 5.53 2.04
CA GLU A 141 -15.46 6.10 1.97
C GLU A 141 -16.12 5.76 0.63
N ALA A 142 -15.45 6.08 -0.49
CA ALA A 142 -15.95 5.78 -1.84
C ALA A 142 -16.17 4.27 -2.04
N TRP A 143 -15.31 3.42 -1.47
CA TRP A 143 -15.48 1.97 -1.55
C TRP A 143 -16.73 1.48 -0.81
N ARG A 144 -17.00 2.04 0.38
CA ARG A 144 -18.20 1.70 1.16
C ARG A 144 -19.48 2.14 0.45
N GLU A 145 -19.49 3.33 -0.14
CA GLU A 145 -20.63 3.84 -0.92
C GLU A 145 -20.94 2.96 -2.13
N ALA A 146 -19.91 2.55 -2.87
CA ALA A 146 -20.05 1.65 -4.01
C ALA A 146 -20.62 0.28 -3.60
N ALA A 147 -20.19 -0.27 -2.46
CA ALA A 147 -20.67 -1.55 -1.95
C ALA A 147 -22.12 -1.51 -1.42
N LEU A 148 -22.61 -0.34 -1.02
CA LEU A 148 -24.01 -0.14 -0.60
C LEU A 148 -24.96 0.09 -1.79
N SER A 149 -24.41 0.41 -2.96
CA SER A 149 -25.17 0.72 -4.18
C SER A 149 -25.29 -0.49 -5.14
N SER A 150 -24.73 -1.65 -4.76
CA SER A 150 -24.66 -2.88 -5.54
C SER A 150 -25.42 -4.02 -4.88
#